data_AF-H3C9M2-F1
#
_entry.id   AF-H3C9M2-F1
#
_cell.length_a   1.000
_cell.length_b   1.000
_cell.length_c   1.000
_cell.angle_alpha   90.00
_cell.angle_beta   90.00
_cell.angle_gamma   90.00
#
_symmetry.space_group_name_H-M   'P 1'
#
loop_
_entity.id
_entity.type
_entity.pdbx_description
1 polymer ?
#
loop_
_entity_poly.entity_id
_entity_poly.type
_entity_poly.pdbx_seq_one_letter_code
_entity_poly.pdbx_strand_id
1 'polypeptide(L)'
;PDISVTAPTVTLLRPSPKECRNEKDQKRRKKTLVCLATGFYPDHIDVSWLVNDESVTDGVATDSAAQRPEGEKFYKISSRLRVAAEVWFNPDSVFTCQVSFFNGSGTENFTESIQGEAIVSQDVMTRDSYLKISQTAKLSYSIVVFKSCIYGAFVVFLVWKLQGWTGKQNF
;
A
#
# COMPACT_ATOMS: atom_id res chain seq x y z
N PRO A 1 -37.91 0.72 -26.14
CA PRO A 1 -36.95 1.76 -26.59
C PRO A 1 -35.86 1.13 -27.44
N ASP A 2 -35.65 1.64 -28.65
CA ASP A 2 -34.57 1.20 -29.53
C ASP A 2 -33.26 1.82 -29.01
N ILE A 3 -32.46 1.03 -28.30
CA ILE A 3 -31.19 1.49 -27.72
C ILE A 3 -30.12 1.28 -28.78
N SER A 4 -29.47 2.36 -29.22
CA SER A 4 -28.35 2.29 -30.14
C SER A 4 -27.13 1.67 -29.47
N VAL A 5 -26.39 0.90 -30.25
CA VAL A 5 -25.09 0.35 -29.85
C VAL A 5 -24.18 1.50 -29.41
N THR A 6 -23.60 1.38 -28.22
CA THR A 6 -22.79 2.42 -27.57
C THR A 6 -21.55 1.78 -26.95
N ALA A 7 -20.39 2.32 -27.30
CA ALA A 7 -19.09 1.84 -26.84
C ALA A 7 -18.84 2.12 -25.33
N PRO A 8 -18.06 1.28 -24.64
CA PRO A 8 -17.72 1.50 -23.24
C PRO A 8 -16.75 2.66 -23.05
N THR A 9 -16.97 3.43 -21.98
CA THR A 9 -15.94 4.29 -21.40
C THR A 9 -15.17 3.47 -20.37
N VAL A 10 -13.86 3.32 -20.59
CA VAL A 10 -12.96 2.58 -19.72
C VAL A 10 -12.24 3.57 -18.79
N THR A 11 -12.19 3.24 -17.50
CA THR A 11 -11.48 4.05 -16.49
C THR A 11 -10.70 3.12 -15.59
N LEU A 12 -9.41 3.40 -15.43
CA LEU A 12 -8.50 2.61 -14.62
C LEU A 12 -8.12 3.37 -13.34
N LEU A 13 -8.59 2.86 -12.21
CA LEU A 13 -8.38 3.43 -10.89
C LEU A 13 -7.13 2.85 -10.23
N ARG A 14 -6.35 3.76 -9.64
CA ARG A 14 -5.17 3.43 -8.84
C ARG A 14 -5.58 2.75 -7.51
N PRO A 15 -4.68 1.98 -6.90
CA PRO A 15 -4.89 1.43 -5.56
C PRO A 15 -5.18 2.53 -4.53
N SER A 16 -6.10 2.23 -3.61
CA SER A 16 -6.38 3.15 -2.50
C SER A 16 -5.15 3.27 -1.58
N PRO A 17 -4.74 4.50 -1.19
CA PRO A 17 -3.68 4.69 -0.20
C PRO A 17 -4.00 4.01 1.14
N LYS A 18 -5.29 3.93 1.48
CA LYS A 18 -5.84 3.37 2.72
C LYS A 18 -6.30 1.92 2.58
N GLU A 19 -5.83 1.18 1.57
CA GLU A 19 -6.10 -0.25 1.45
C GLU A 19 -5.71 -0.97 2.76
N CYS A 20 -6.70 -1.51 3.48
CA CYS A 20 -6.50 -2.12 4.80
C CYS A 20 -5.49 -3.28 4.71
N ARG A 21 -4.41 -3.18 5.48
CA ARG A 21 -3.28 -4.13 5.43
C ARG A 21 -3.36 -5.06 6.64
N ASN A 22 -3.05 -6.34 6.41
CA ASN A 22 -2.51 -7.16 7.48
C ASN A 22 -1.05 -6.74 7.66
N GLU A 23 -0.73 -5.99 8.71
CA GLU A 23 0.60 -5.40 8.94
C GLU A 23 1.73 -6.43 9.06
N LYS A 24 1.38 -7.67 9.41
CA LYS A 24 2.33 -8.74 9.73
C LYS A 24 3.14 -9.26 8.52
N ASP A 25 2.67 -9.03 7.29
CA ASP A 25 3.33 -9.52 6.08
C ASP A 25 3.75 -8.36 5.14
N GLN A 26 4.80 -7.63 5.51
CA GLN A 26 5.34 -6.56 4.66
C GLN A 26 5.79 -7.06 3.28
N LYS A 27 6.32 -8.29 3.20
CA LYS A 27 6.80 -8.96 1.98
C LYS A 27 5.67 -9.54 1.10
N ARG A 28 4.41 -9.50 1.56
CA ARG A 28 3.23 -9.96 0.80
C ARG A 28 2.19 -8.86 0.64
N ARG A 29 2.61 -7.59 0.80
CA ARG A 29 1.72 -6.46 0.57
C ARG A 29 1.27 -6.54 -0.89
N LYS A 30 -0.04 -6.57 -1.09
CA LYS A 30 -0.65 -6.52 -2.41
C LYS A 30 -1.31 -5.16 -2.61
N LYS A 31 -1.46 -4.78 -3.87
CA LYS A 31 -2.14 -3.57 -4.33
C LYS A 31 -3.25 -3.97 -5.29
N THR A 32 -4.39 -3.32 -5.15
CA THR A 32 -5.58 -3.63 -5.96
C THR A 32 -5.87 -2.48 -6.91
N LEU A 33 -5.74 -2.71 -8.21
CA LEU A 33 -6.21 -1.81 -9.26
C LEU A 33 -7.66 -2.15 -9.62
N VAL A 34 -8.43 -1.16 -10.08
CA VAL A 34 -9.83 -1.38 -10.47
C VAL A 34 -10.08 -0.78 -11.84
N CYS A 35 -10.49 -1.61 -12.78
CA CYS A 35 -10.98 -1.18 -14.08
C CYS A 35 -12.51 -1.10 -14.05
N LEU A 36 -13.04 0.03 -14.53
CA LEU A 36 -14.46 0.28 -14.68
C LEU A 36 -14.75 0.48 -16.16
N ALA A 37 -15.63 -0.35 -16.72
CA ALA A 37 -16.24 -0.08 -18.02
C ALA A 37 -17.68 0.35 -17.79
N THR A 38 -18.07 1.49 -18.36
CA THR A 38 -19.39 2.09 -18.12
C THR A 38 -19.99 2.64 -19.41
N GLY A 39 -21.31 2.78 -19.45
CA GLY A 39 -22.00 3.48 -20.54
C GLY A 39 -22.14 2.68 -21.82
N PHE A 40 -21.96 1.35 -21.78
CA PHE A 40 -22.00 0.50 -22.97
C PHE A 40 -23.34 -0.20 -23.19
N TYR A 41 -23.63 -0.54 -24.44
CA TYR A 41 -24.73 -1.40 -24.86
C TYR A 41 -24.41 -1.98 -26.24
N PRO A 42 -24.60 -3.29 -26.52
CA PRO A 42 -25.12 -4.35 -25.64
C PRO A 42 -24.11 -4.78 -24.56
N ASP A 43 -24.42 -5.81 -23.76
CA ASP A 43 -23.57 -6.30 -22.66
C ASP A 43 -22.47 -7.30 -23.07
N HIS A 44 -22.28 -7.50 -24.38
CA HIS A 44 -21.28 -8.42 -24.93
C HIS A 44 -19.87 -7.84 -24.83
N ILE A 45 -19.28 -7.97 -23.65
CA ILE A 45 -17.91 -7.52 -23.37
C ILE A 45 -17.06 -8.57 -22.69
N ASP A 46 -15.75 -8.45 -22.86
CA ASP A 46 -14.75 -9.17 -22.09
C ASP A 46 -13.72 -8.20 -21.51
N VAL A 47 -13.25 -8.44 -20.29
CA VAL A 47 -12.28 -7.57 -19.60
C VAL A 47 -11.02 -8.36 -19.31
N SER A 48 -9.91 -7.90 -19.88
CA SER A 48 -8.59 -8.51 -19.77
C SER A 48 -7.57 -7.50 -19.25
N TRP A 49 -6.49 -8.01 -18.66
CA TRP A 49 -5.44 -7.20 -18.08
C TRP A 49 -4.10 -7.51 -18.73
N LEU A 50 -3.30 -6.46 -18.93
CA LEU A 50 -1.91 -6.56 -19.31
C LEU A 50 -1.04 -5.85 -18.27
N VAL A 51 0.13 -6.43 -17.99
CA VAL A 51 1.20 -5.81 -17.20
C VAL A 51 2.44 -5.82 -18.08
N ASN A 52 2.96 -4.65 -18.42
CA ASN A 52 4.08 -4.49 -19.36
C ASN A 52 3.83 -5.19 -20.70
N ASP A 53 2.62 -5.00 -21.26
CA ASP A 53 2.15 -5.62 -22.50
C ASP A 53 2.02 -7.16 -22.46
N GLU A 54 2.23 -7.80 -21.31
CA GLU A 54 2.01 -9.23 -21.11
C GLU A 54 0.64 -9.49 -20.46
N SER A 55 -0.12 -10.44 -21.01
CA SER A 55 -1.43 -10.81 -20.48
C SER A 55 -1.30 -11.48 -19.10
N VAL A 56 -2.10 -11.00 -18.13
CA VAL A 56 -2.14 -11.55 -16.78
C VAL A 56 -3.54 -12.02 -16.39
N THR A 57 -3.58 -13.16 -15.71
CA THR A 57 -4.81 -13.75 -15.15
C THR A 57 -4.71 -13.97 -13.63
N ASP A 58 -3.50 -14.06 -13.08
CA ASP A 58 -3.31 -14.18 -11.63
C ASP A 58 -3.76 -12.90 -10.92
N GLY A 59 -4.51 -13.08 -9.84
CA GLY A 59 -5.07 -11.97 -9.05
C GLY A 59 -6.16 -11.16 -9.77
N VAL A 60 -6.63 -11.58 -10.95
CA VAL A 60 -7.76 -10.95 -11.65
C VAL A 60 -9.09 -11.45 -11.10
N ALA A 61 -10.00 -10.52 -10.81
CA ALA A 61 -11.37 -10.80 -10.43
C ALA A 61 -12.32 -9.83 -11.14
N THR A 62 -13.00 -10.32 -12.16
CA THR A 62 -14.03 -9.59 -12.92
C THR A 62 -15.40 -9.93 -12.37
N ASP A 63 -16.29 -8.94 -12.29
CA ASP A 63 -17.69 -9.16 -11.90
C ASP A 63 -18.33 -10.19 -12.85
N SER A 64 -19.20 -11.06 -12.32
CA SER A 64 -19.74 -12.20 -13.07
C SER A 64 -20.62 -11.82 -14.26
N ALA A 65 -21.23 -10.63 -14.23
CA ALA A 65 -22.06 -10.11 -15.30
C ALA A 65 -22.04 -8.58 -15.30
N ALA A 66 -22.24 -7.99 -16.48
CA ALA A 66 -22.47 -6.57 -16.59
C ALA A 66 -23.80 -6.19 -15.91
N GLN A 67 -23.76 -5.16 -15.08
CA GLN A 67 -24.92 -4.68 -14.35
C GLN A 67 -25.57 -3.54 -15.11
N ARG A 68 -26.90 -3.55 -15.18
CA ARG A 68 -27.70 -2.42 -15.64
C ARG A 68 -28.62 -1.99 -14.51
N PRO A 69 -28.28 -0.92 -13.77
CA PRO A 69 -29.11 -0.42 -12.68
C PRO A 69 -30.52 -0.09 -13.13
N GLU A 70 -31.47 -0.18 -12.21
CA GLU A 70 -32.85 0.18 -12.47
C GLU A 70 -32.94 1.66 -12.89
N GLY A 71 -33.63 1.92 -14.00
CA GLY A 71 -33.74 3.27 -14.58
C GLY A 71 -32.56 3.69 -15.47
N GLU A 72 -31.45 2.94 -15.52
CA GLU A 72 -30.35 3.20 -16.44
C GLU A 72 -30.54 2.47 -17.79
N LYS A 73 -30.07 3.11 -18.86
CA LYS A 73 -30.14 2.55 -20.23
C LYS A 73 -28.92 1.69 -20.57
N PHE A 74 -27.78 1.97 -19.96
CA PHE A 74 -26.49 1.39 -20.31
C PHE A 74 -25.97 0.47 -19.20
N TYR A 75 -25.08 -0.43 -19.58
CA TYR A 75 -24.42 -1.37 -18.70
C TYR A 75 -23.14 -0.79 -18.10
N LYS A 76 -22.73 -1.39 -16.99
CA LYS A 76 -21.43 -1.20 -16.34
C LYS A 76 -20.88 -2.52 -15.84
N ILE A 77 -19.56 -2.67 -15.83
CA ILE A 77 -18.86 -3.80 -15.22
C ILE A 77 -17.60 -3.31 -14.51
N SER A 78 -17.18 -4.02 -13.46
CA SER A 78 -15.88 -3.78 -12.85
C SER A 78 -14.99 -5.04 -12.90
N SER A 79 -13.70 -4.82 -13.07
CA SER A 79 -12.66 -5.84 -12.91
C SER A 79 -11.59 -5.33 -11.97
N ARG A 80 -11.00 -6.23 -11.19
CA ARG A 80 -9.99 -5.91 -10.18
C ARG A 80 -8.76 -6.73 -10.48
N LEU A 81 -7.58 -6.09 -10.43
CA LEU A 81 -6.29 -6.76 -10.56
C LEU A 81 -5.51 -6.58 -9.27
N ARG A 82 -5.14 -7.70 -8.63
CA ARG A 82 -4.42 -7.70 -7.36
C ARG A 82 -2.96 -8.11 -7.56
N VAL A 83 -2.05 -7.13 -7.57
CA VAL A 83 -0.61 -7.33 -7.80
C VAL A 83 0.21 -7.22 -6.52
N ALA A 84 1.46 -7.67 -6.56
CA ALA A 84 2.41 -7.42 -5.49
C ALA A 84 2.74 -5.92 -5.40
N ALA A 85 2.94 -5.40 -4.18
CA ALA A 85 3.21 -3.99 -3.97
C ALA A 85 4.50 -3.55 -4.65
N GLU A 86 5.50 -4.43 -4.73
CA GLU A 86 6.78 -4.18 -5.41
C GLU A 86 6.57 -3.92 -6.91
N VAL A 87 5.58 -4.57 -7.53
CA VAL A 87 5.23 -4.38 -8.95
C VAL A 87 4.48 -3.06 -9.12
N TRP A 88 3.50 -2.75 -8.26
CA TRP A 88 2.81 -1.46 -8.30
C TRP A 88 3.76 -0.28 -8.08
N PHE A 89 4.72 -0.43 -7.16
CA PHE A 89 5.64 0.63 -6.78
C PHE A 89 6.87 0.75 -7.71
N ASN A 90 6.87 0.00 -8.80
CA ASN A 90 7.84 0.15 -9.86
C ASN A 90 7.29 1.14 -10.91
N PRO A 91 7.89 2.33 -11.08
CA PRO A 91 7.41 3.33 -12.04
C PRO A 91 7.50 2.87 -13.51
N ASP A 92 8.35 1.88 -13.80
CA ASP A 92 8.47 1.31 -15.14
C ASP A 92 7.37 0.30 -15.45
N SER A 93 6.58 -0.12 -14.44
CA SER A 93 5.48 -1.04 -14.64
C SER A 93 4.27 -0.33 -15.24
N VAL A 94 3.77 -0.84 -16.36
CA VAL A 94 2.58 -0.34 -17.05
C VAL A 94 1.44 -1.33 -16.85
N PHE A 95 0.32 -0.86 -16.32
CA PHE A 95 -0.89 -1.64 -16.11
C PHE A 95 -1.94 -1.19 -17.13
N THR A 96 -2.44 -2.12 -17.92
CA THR A 96 -3.45 -1.85 -18.95
C THR A 96 -4.68 -2.69 -18.69
N CYS A 97 -5.83 -2.03 -18.62
CA CYS A 97 -7.12 -2.71 -18.71
C CYS A 97 -7.58 -2.65 -20.17
N GLN A 98 -7.89 -3.81 -20.75
CA GLN A 98 -8.43 -3.93 -22.10
C GLN A 98 -9.85 -4.50 -22.04
N VAL A 99 -10.80 -3.76 -22.60
CA VAL A 99 -12.20 -4.14 -22.73
C VAL A 99 -12.48 -4.46 -24.20
N SER A 100 -12.78 -5.72 -24.48
CA SER A 100 -13.21 -6.18 -25.80
C SER A 100 -14.73 -6.05 -25.89
N PHE A 101 -15.25 -5.25 -26.80
CA PHE A 101 -16.68 -4.95 -26.95
C PHE A 101 -17.19 -5.39 -28.31
N PHE A 102 -18.22 -6.24 -28.32
CA PHE A 102 -18.87 -6.69 -29.54
C PHE A 102 -20.09 -5.82 -29.87
N ASN A 103 -20.00 -5.06 -30.95
CA ASN A 103 -21.00 -4.08 -31.36
C ASN A 103 -22.14 -4.69 -32.22
N GLY A 104 -22.13 -6.02 -32.45
CA GLY A 104 -23.08 -6.73 -33.30
C GLY A 104 -22.53 -7.11 -34.68
N SER A 105 -21.56 -6.36 -35.21
CA SER A 105 -20.90 -6.66 -36.50
C SER A 105 -19.43 -7.04 -36.33
N GLY A 106 -18.78 -6.54 -35.29
CA GLY A 106 -17.38 -6.81 -34.99
C GLY A 106 -17.02 -6.50 -33.55
N THR A 107 -15.77 -6.82 -33.21
CA THR A 107 -15.20 -6.60 -31.89
C THR A 107 -14.21 -5.44 -31.92
N GLU A 108 -14.41 -4.48 -31.02
CA GLU A 108 -13.54 -3.32 -30.83
C GLU A 108 -12.91 -3.38 -29.44
N ASN A 109 -11.63 -3.02 -29.33
CA ASN A 109 -10.91 -3.03 -28.07
C ASN A 109 -10.73 -1.61 -27.53
N PHE A 110 -11.10 -1.41 -26.28
CA PHE A 110 -10.96 -0.15 -25.55
C PHE A 110 -9.97 -0.36 -24.42
N THR A 111 -8.92 0.46 -24.37
CA THR A 111 -7.83 0.29 -23.40
C THR A 111 -7.63 1.55 -22.59
N GLU A 112 -7.39 1.38 -21.29
CA GLU A 112 -6.89 2.44 -20.42
C GLU A 112 -5.63 1.93 -19.70
N SER A 113 -4.58 2.76 -19.67
CA SER A 113 -3.28 2.39 -19.11
C SER A 113 -2.83 3.38 -18.06
N ILE A 114 -2.23 2.88 -16.98
CA ILE A 114 -1.57 3.69 -15.95
C ILE A 114 -0.20 3.12 -15.61
N GLN A 115 0.72 4.01 -15.26
CA GLN A 115 2.03 3.62 -14.74
C GLN A 115 2.00 3.36 -13.25
N GLY A 116 2.91 2.52 -12.79
CA GLY A 116 3.19 2.29 -11.38
C GLY A 116 3.64 3.57 -10.67
N GLU A 117 3.54 3.55 -9.35
CA GLU A 117 3.85 4.70 -8.51
C GLU A 117 5.27 4.61 -7.97
N ALA A 118 6.11 5.62 -8.20
CA ALA A 118 7.39 5.65 -7.52
C ALA A 118 7.18 5.78 -6.01
N ILE A 119 7.90 4.98 -5.21
CA ILE A 119 7.90 5.13 -3.75
C ILE A 119 8.48 6.51 -3.42
N VAL A 120 7.59 7.48 -3.14
CA VAL A 120 7.99 8.69 -2.42
C VAL A 120 8.41 8.19 -1.04
N SER A 121 9.66 8.44 -0.66
CA SER A 121 10.38 7.93 0.51
C SER A 121 9.77 8.26 1.89
N GLN A 122 8.51 8.67 1.94
CA GLN A 122 7.80 9.10 3.14
C GLN A 122 7.44 7.94 4.09
N ASP A 123 7.23 6.71 3.56
CA ASP A 123 6.63 5.59 4.33
C ASP A 123 7.57 4.37 4.49
N VAL A 124 8.84 4.50 4.10
CA VAL A 124 9.89 3.47 4.30
C VAL A 124 10.89 3.99 5.32
N MET A 125 10.97 3.32 6.48
CA MET A 125 12.02 3.58 7.46
C MET A 125 13.38 3.25 6.81
N THR A 126 14.08 4.26 6.33
CA THR A 126 15.36 4.09 5.63
C THR A 126 16.44 3.57 6.57
N ARG A 127 17.41 2.81 6.04
CA ARG A 127 18.55 2.29 6.82
C ARG A 127 19.29 3.40 7.57
N ASP A 128 19.40 4.58 6.97
CA ASP A 128 20.04 5.75 7.59
C ASP A 128 19.24 6.28 8.78
N SER A 129 17.91 6.26 8.70
CA SER A 129 17.03 6.64 9.81
C SER A 129 17.10 5.63 10.95
N TYR A 130 17.14 4.33 10.63
CA TYR A 130 17.32 3.26 11.61
C TYR A 130 18.68 3.33 12.33
N LEU A 131 19.76 3.59 11.57
CA LEU A 131 21.09 3.76 12.15
C LEU A 131 21.15 4.99 13.05
N LYS A 132 20.55 6.11 12.65
CA LYS A 132 20.42 7.31 13.48
C LYS A 132 19.65 7.02 14.78
N ILE A 133 18.49 6.36 14.70
CA ILE A 133 17.68 5.98 15.88
C ILE A 133 18.49 5.07 16.82
N SER A 134 19.15 4.03 16.28
CA SER A 134 19.99 3.10 17.05
C SER A 134 21.16 3.80 17.73
N GLN A 135 21.82 4.74 17.03
CA GLN A 135 22.98 5.47 17.55
C GLN A 135 22.57 6.49 18.62
N THR A 136 21.45 7.20 18.44
CA THR A 136 20.87 8.09 19.46
C THR A 136 20.47 7.31 20.72
N ALA A 137 19.90 6.11 20.56
CA ALA A 137 19.57 5.24 21.70
C ALA A 137 20.82 4.77 22.45
N LYS A 138 21.92 4.44 21.76
CA LYS A 138 23.19 4.08 22.43
C LYS A 138 23.76 5.23 23.26
N LEU A 139 23.70 6.46 22.74
CA LEU A 139 24.15 7.65 23.46
C LEU A 139 23.30 7.92 24.71
N SER A 140 21.97 7.80 24.61
CA SER A 140 21.08 8.00 25.77
C SER A 140 21.30 6.94 26.85
N TYR A 141 21.42 5.66 26.48
CA TYR A 141 21.75 4.59 27.43
C TYR A 141 23.07 4.84 28.14
N SER A 142 24.09 5.29 27.41
CA SER A 142 25.42 5.58 27.98
C SER A 142 25.35 6.70 29.03
N ILE A 143 24.56 7.75 28.78
CA ILE A 143 24.35 8.85 29.72
C ILE A 143 23.60 8.37 30.97
N VAL A 144 22.56 7.53 30.81
CA VAL A 144 21.78 7.01 31.94
C VAL A 144 22.64 6.13 32.84
N VAL A 145 23.45 5.24 32.27
CA VAL A 145 24.38 4.38 33.03
C VAL A 145 25.39 5.24 33.80
N PHE A 146 25.99 6.23 33.14
CA PHE A 146 26.95 7.12 33.78
C PHE A 146 26.34 7.90 34.94
N LYS A 147 25.13 8.46 34.76
CA LYS A 147 24.39 9.12 35.85
C LYS A 147 24.12 8.16 36.99
N SER A 148 23.67 6.94 36.70
CA SER A 148 23.40 5.91 37.73
C SER A 148 24.64 5.60 38.57
N CYS A 149 25.82 5.47 37.95
CA CYS A 149 27.09 5.28 38.66
C CYS A 149 27.42 6.46 39.59
N ILE A 150 27.21 7.71 39.14
CA ILE A 150 27.41 8.90 39.97
C ILE A 150 26.48 8.91 41.17
N TYR A 151 25.18 8.61 40.96
CA TYR A 151 24.21 8.53 42.06
C TYR A 151 24.61 7.44 43.06
N GLY A 152 25.06 6.27 42.58
CA GLY A 152 25.55 5.19 43.43
C GLY A 152 26.74 5.63 44.30
N ALA A 153 27.75 6.27 43.71
CA ALA A 153 28.91 6.77 44.44
C ALA A 153 28.54 7.84 45.49
N PHE A 154 27.62 8.74 45.15
CA PHE A 154 27.16 9.79 46.07
C PHE A 154 26.42 9.21 47.28
N VAL A 155 25.53 8.23 47.07
CA VAL A 155 24.83 7.55 48.16
C VAL A 155 25.80 6.80 49.07
N VAL A 156 26.78 6.08 48.49
CA VAL A 156 27.82 5.40 49.27
C VAL A 156 28.63 6.39 50.11
N PHE A 157 29.01 7.53 49.54
CA PHE A 157 29.72 8.60 50.27
C PHE A 157 28.90 9.15 51.44
N LEU A 158 27.61 9.43 51.24
CA LEU A 158 26.72 9.90 52.31
C LEU A 158 26.58 8.88 53.44
N VAL A 159 26.43 7.59 53.12
CA VAL A 159 26.37 6.52 54.13
C VAL A 159 27.67 6.44 54.93
N TRP A 160 28.82 6.46 54.25
CA TRP A 160 30.13 6.49 54.91
C TRP A 160 30.29 7.70 55.84
N LYS A 161 29.88 8.89 55.38
CA LYS A 161 29.90 10.11 56.20
C LYS A 161 28.99 10.02 57.42
N LEU A 162 27.79 9.47 57.28
CA LEU A 162 26.84 9.31 58.39
C LEU A 162 27.34 8.30 59.41
N GLN A 163 27.81 7.13 58.98
CA GLN A 163 28.40 6.10 59.87
C GLN A 163 29.65 6.61 60.59
N GLY A 164 30.51 7.37 59.91
CA GLY A 164 31.68 8.02 60.53
C GLY A 164 31.34 9.11 61.56
N TRP A 165 30.14 9.68 61.49
CA TRP A 165 29.67 10.66 62.47
C TRP A 165 29.05 9.98 63.71
N THR A 166 28.34 8.88 63.53
CA THR A 166 27.79 8.06 64.64
C THR A 166 28.91 7.43 65.48
N GLY A 167 30.03 7.06 64.86
CA GLY A 167 31.23 6.58 65.58
C GLY A 167 31.95 7.65 66.41
N LYS A 168 31.69 8.94 66.17
CA LYS A 168 32.29 10.06 66.91
C LYS A 168 31.44 10.60 68.06
N GLN A 169 30.19 10.16 68.20
CA GLN A 169 29.28 10.54 69.29
C GLN A 169 29.25 9.55 70.46
N ASN A 170 30.02 8.44 70.39
CA ASN A 170 30.12 7.43 71.45
C ASN A 170 31.50 7.49 72.15
N PHE A 171 31.90 8.67 72.64
CA PHE A 171 33.00 8.83 73.58
C PHE A 171 32.61 9.86 74.64
#